data_AF-A0A0M3I477-F1
#
_entry.id   AF-A0A0M3I477-F1
#
_cell.length_a   1.000
_cell.length_b   1.000
_cell.length_c   1.000
_cell.angle_alpha   90.00
_cell.angle_beta   90.00
_cell.angle_gamma   90.00
#
_symmetry.space_group_name_H-M   'P 1'
#
loop_
_entity.id
_entity.type
_entity.pdbx_description
1 polymer ?
#
loop_
_entity_poly.entity_id
_entity_poly.type
_entity_poly.pdbx_seq_one_letter_code
_entity_poly.pdbx_strand_id
1 'polypeptide(L)'
;MLNDVTHAALNFNIAYIHVRTYTTHTNIHIRIPRIHAHTRTHTHKYAHIYNTYTYAHTYTCRHTHTRAYARMYEYMCAHTYTYARTMHTYTHIHTHIHVYAHTHIHMHTHIRMHIHTCAHT
;
A
#
# COMPACT_ATOMS: atom_id res chain seq x y z
N MET A 1 12.77 -46.72 37.22
CA MET A 1 13.60 -45.91 36.31
C MET A 1 12.65 -45.25 35.32
N LEU A 2 12.46 -43.95 35.51
CA LEU A 2 11.77 -43.03 34.60
C LEU A 2 12.65 -42.84 33.35
N ASN A 3 12.05 -42.53 32.19
CA ASN A 3 12.61 -42.18 30.85
C ASN A 3 12.08 -43.18 29.81
N ASP A 4 11.38 -42.82 28.71
CA ASP A 4 11.31 -41.56 28.00
C ASP A 4 9.89 -41.34 27.46
N VAL A 5 9.34 -40.16 27.73
CA VAL A 5 8.20 -39.62 27.00
C VAL A 5 8.67 -39.41 25.57
N THR A 6 8.34 -40.36 24.69
CA THR A 6 8.49 -40.18 23.25
C THR A 6 7.54 -39.08 22.82
N HIS A 7 8.07 -37.86 22.84
CA HIS A 7 7.52 -36.69 22.17
C HIS A 7 7.43 -36.99 20.67
N ALA A 8 6.40 -37.73 20.27
CA ALA A 8 5.84 -37.67 18.93
C ALA A 8 5.11 -36.32 18.82
N ALA A 9 5.88 -35.23 18.87
CA ALA A 9 5.42 -33.94 18.39
C ALA A 9 5.24 -34.11 16.89
N LEU A 10 4.00 -34.39 16.50
CA LEU A 10 3.52 -34.43 15.13
C LEU A 10 4.15 -33.28 14.35
N ASN A 11 5.07 -33.63 13.45
CA ASN A 11 5.68 -32.76 12.46
C ASN A 11 4.58 -32.10 11.61
N PHE A 12 4.03 -31.00 12.09
CA PHE A 12 3.28 -30.08 11.24
C PHE A 12 4.30 -29.31 10.40
N ASN A 13 4.63 -29.92 9.26
CA ASN A 13 5.38 -29.34 8.17
C ASN A 13 4.55 -28.20 7.53
N ILE A 14 4.45 -27.05 8.22
CA ILE A 14 3.84 -25.84 7.67
C ILE A 14 4.93 -25.13 6.86
N ALA A 15 5.29 -25.68 5.70
CA ALA A 15 6.36 -25.14 4.85
C ALA A 15 6.01 -23.78 4.22
N TYR A 16 4.75 -23.37 4.26
CA TYR A 16 4.25 -22.17 3.59
C TYR A 16 2.92 -21.73 4.19
N ILE A 17 2.84 -20.49 4.66
CA ILE A 17 1.57 -19.85 5.02
C ILE A 17 1.32 -18.70 4.04
N HIS A 18 0.31 -18.86 3.19
CA HIS A 18 -0.24 -17.77 2.40
C HIS A 18 -1.20 -16.95 3.28
N VAL A 19 -0.84 -15.70 3.58
CA VAL A 19 -1.70 -14.81 4.38
C VAL A 19 -2.42 -13.81 3.47
N ARG A 20 -3.74 -13.75 3.70
CA ARG A 20 -4.79 -13.22 2.84
C ARG A 20 -4.63 -11.74 2.47
N THR A 21 -5.11 -11.43 1.27
CA THR A 21 -5.24 -10.09 0.70
C THR A 21 -6.37 -9.31 1.36
N TYR A 22 -6.07 -8.14 1.91
CA TYR A 22 -7.08 -7.21 2.43
C TYR A 22 -7.17 -6.00 1.51
N THR A 23 -8.33 -5.84 0.88
CA THR A 23 -8.68 -4.66 0.09
C THR A 23 -9.64 -3.80 0.89
N THR A 24 -9.26 -2.55 1.15
CA THR A 24 -10.16 -1.56 1.75
C THR A 24 -10.38 -0.39 0.80
N HIS A 25 -11.61 0.10 0.79
CA HIS A 25 -11.99 1.32 0.07
C HIS A 25 -12.57 2.32 1.07
N THR A 26 -12.06 3.55 1.05
CA THR A 26 -12.66 4.66 1.79
C THR A 26 -13.03 5.76 0.81
N ASN A 27 -14.28 6.19 0.85
CA ASN A 27 -14.79 7.29 0.03
C ASN A 27 -15.18 8.42 0.97
N ILE A 28 -14.64 9.61 0.72
CA ILE A 28 -14.92 10.81 1.49
C ILE A 28 -15.52 11.83 0.53
N HIS A 29 -16.70 12.32 0.88
CA HIS A 29 -17.43 13.31 0.11
C HIS A 29 -17.57 14.60 0.92
N ILE A 30 -17.16 15.72 0.34
CA ILE A 30 -17.26 17.04 0.99
C ILE A 30 -18.00 17.97 0.03
N ARG A 31 -19.10 18.56 0.52
CA ARG A 31 -19.90 19.53 -0.22
C ARG A 31 -20.05 20.82 0.59
N ILE A 32 -19.47 21.88 0.07
CA ILE A 32 -19.61 23.27 0.55
C ILE A 32 -20.27 24.04 -0.60
N PRO A 33 -21.00 25.16 -0.38
CA PRO A 33 -21.79 25.82 -1.43
C PRO A 33 -21.07 26.12 -2.76
N ARG A 34 -19.74 26.19 -2.79
CA ARG A 34 -18.93 26.46 -4.00
C ARG A 34 -17.86 25.41 -4.33
N ILE A 35 -17.73 24.37 -3.50
CA ILE A 35 -16.67 23.36 -3.64
C ILE A 35 -17.26 21.97 -3.45
N HIS A 36 -17.01 21.10 -4.41
CA HIS A 36 -17.33 19.68 -4.32
C HIS A 36 -16.05 18.87 -4.46
N ALA A 37 -15.73 18.08 -3.44
CA ALA A 37 -14.57 17.20 -3.46
C ALA A 37 -14.99 15.77 -3.17
N HIS A 38 -14.40 14.85 -3.92
CA HIS A 38 -14.51 13.41 -3.69
C HIS A 38 -13.12 12.80 -3.64
N THR A 39 -12.85 12.09 -2.56
CA THR A 39 -11.60 11.34 -2.38
C THR A 39 -11.92 9.88 -2.21
N ARG A 40 -11.31 9.04 -3.05
CA ARG A 40 -11.32 7.59 -2.89
C ARG A 40 -9.92 7.11 -2.58
N THR A 41 -9.79 6.34 -1.52
CA THR A 41 -8.55 5.64 -1.19
C THR A 41 -8.79 4.14 -1.31
N HIS A 42 -7.82 3.46 -1.89
CA HIS A 42 -7.75 2.01 -2.02
C HIS A 42 -6.47 1.52 -1.39
N THR A 43 -6.58 0.54 -0.52
CA THR A 43 -5.42 -0.08 0.12
C THR A 43 -5.50 -1.58 -0.06
N HIS A 44 -4.46 -2.16 -0.60
CA HIS A 44 -4.27 -3.59 -0.75
C HIS A 44 -3.02 -4.02 0.03
N LYS A 45 -3.15 -5.08 0.82
CA LYS A 45 -2.05 -5.64 1.61
C LYS A 45 -1.98 -7.13 1.43
N TYR A 46 -0.77 -7.66 1.30
CA TYR A 46 -0.52 -9.09 1.36
C TYR A 46 0.83 -9.38 2.03
N ALA A 47 0.93 -10.57 2.63
CA ALA A 47 2.15 -11.04 3.23
C ALA A 47 2.32 -12.53 2.99
N HIS A 48 3.56 -12.93 2.74
CA HIS A 48 3.97 -14.33 2.67
C HIS A 48 4.99 -14.61 3.76
N ILE A 49 4.73 -15.67 4.49
CA ILE A 49 5.63 -16.17 5.53
C ILE A 49 6.17 -17.50 5.04
N TYR A 50 7.48 -17.52 4.77
CA TYR A 50 8.25 -18.73 4.56
C TYR A 50 9.06 -19.01 5.83
N ASN A 51 9.49 -20.25 6.01
CA ASN A 51 10.26 -20.66 7.18
C ASN A 51 11.55 -19.81 7.37
N THR A 52 12.15 -19.32 6.28
CA THR A 52 13.44 -18.63 6.30
C THR A 52 13.35 -17.11 6.09
N TYR A 53 12.24 -16.60 5.57
CA TYR A 53 12.05 -15.17 5.31
C TYR A 53 10.58 -14.80 5.29
N THR A 54 10.30 -13.53 5.61
CA THR A 54 8.97 -12.95 5.51
C THR A 54 8.98 -11.84 4.48
N TYR A 55 8.00 -11.84 3.61
CA TYR A 55 7.78 -10.80 2.62
C TYR A 55 6.42 -10.15 2.86
N ALA A 56 6.39 -8.83 2.94
CA ALA A 56 5.18 -8.05 3.05
C ALA A 56 5.13 -6.98 1.96
N HIS A 57 3.96 -6.83 1.36
CA HIS A 57 3.68 -5.73 0.45
C HIS A 57 2.43 -4.98 0.86
N THR A 58 2.55 -3.67 0.86
CA THR A 58 1.42 -2.76 0.98
C THR A 58 1.39 -1.86 -0.24
N TYR A 59 0.25 -1.85 -0.92
CA TYR A 59 -0.07 -0.90 -1.97
C TYR A 59 -1.22 -0.02 -1.53
N THR A 60 -1.01 1.29 -1.55
CA THR A 60 -2.05 2.27 -1.22
C THR A 60 -2.14 3.25 -2.35
N CYS A 61 -3.36 3.55 -2.81
CA CYS A 61 -3.57 4.60 -3.77
C CYS A 61 -4.76 5.48 -3.42
N ARG A 62 -4.59 6.79 -3.63
CA ARG A 62 -5.60 7.81 -3.40
C ARG A 62 -5.87 8.56 -4.69
N HIS A 63 -7.15 8.70 -5.01
CA HIS A 63 -7.64 9.54 -6.07
C HIS A 63 -8.57 10.60 -5.50
N THR A 64 -8.23 11.86 -5.72
CA THR A 64 -9.04 13.01 -5.31
C THR A 64 -9.46 13.79 -6.54
N HIS A 65 -10.75 14.08 -6.62
CA HIS A 65 -11.32 14.93 -7.65
C HIS A 65 -12.09 16.07 -6.99
N THR A 66 -11.71 17.29 -7.35
CA THR A 66 -12.30 18.51 -6.79
C THR A 66 -12.82 19.39 -7.91
N ARG A 67 -14.04 19.90 -7.72
CA ARG A 67 -14.67 20.90 -8.58
C ARG A 67 -14.87 22.16 -7.76
N ALA A 68 -14.12 23.20 -8.12
CA ALA A 68 -14.20 24.53 -7.51
C ALA A 68 -13.67 25.54 -8.53
N TYR A 69 -14.55 26.22 -9.27
CA TYR A 69 -14.22 27.13 -10.38
C TYR A 69 -13.42 26.51 -11.58
N ALA A 70 -12.72 25.39 -11.35
CA ALA A 70 -11.96 24.57 -12.28
C ALA A 70 -12.09 23.08 -11.85
N ARG A 71 -11.70 22.14 -12.73
CA ARG A 71 -11.64 20.71 -12.40
C ARG A 71 -10.20 20.33 -12.06
N MET A 72 -10.01 19.70 -10.90
CA MET A 72 -8.72 19.23 -10.42
C MET A 72 -8.79 17.73 -10.15
N TYR A 73 -7.77 17.01 -10.61
CA TYR A 73 -7.58 15.59 -10.35
C TYR A 73 -6.19 15.38 -9.73
N GLU A 74 -6.14 14.63 -8.64
CA GLU A 74 -4.91 14.25 -7.98
C GLU A 74 -4.92 12.74 -7.77
N TYR A 75 -3.81 12.09 -8.15
CA TYR A 75 -3.59 10.68 -8.00
C TYR A 75 -2.25 10.43 -7.31
N MET A 76 -2.29 9.65 -6.24
CA MET A 76 -1.17 9.39 -5.36
C MET A 76 -1.12 7.90 -5.03
N CYS A 77 -0.07 7.20 -5.44
CA CYS A 77 0.13 5.80 -5.09
C CYS A 77 1.44 5.60 -4.34
N ALA A 78 1.44 4.66 -3.39
CA ALA A 78 2.62 4.21 -2.68
C ALA A 78 2.69 2.68 -2.66
N HIS A 79 3.86 2.14 -2.96
CA HIS A 79 4.20 0.73 -2.75
C HIS A 79 5.27 0.64 -1.67
N THR A 80 5.01 -0.20 -0.67
CA THR A 80 5.99 -0.53 0.37
C THR A 80 6.25 -2.02 0.33
N TYR A 81 7.50 -2.39 0.10
CA TYR A 81 7.98 -3.77 0.12
C TYR A 81 8.88 -3.94 1.33
N THR A 82 8.59 -4.93 2.15
CA THR A 82 9.44 -5.31 3.28
C THR A 82 9.84 -6.75 3.14
N TYR A 83 11.14 -7.01 3.10
CA TYR A 83 11.72 -8.33 3.13
C TYR A 83 12.55 -8.47 4.39
N ALA A 84 12.23 -9.46 5.22
CA ALA A 84 12.97 -9.76 6.44
C ALA A 84 13.48 -11.19 6.40
N ARG A 85 14.77 -11.34 6.69
CA ARG A 85 15.45 -12.60 6.96
C ARG A 85 16.14 -12.47 8.31
N THR A 86 16.50 -13.58 8.95
CA THR A 86 17.01 -13.65 10.34
C THR A 86 18.00 -12.57 10.79
N MET A 87 18.79 -11.99 9.89
CA MET A 87 19.82 -10.98 10.19
C MET A 87 19.62 -9.64 9.46
N HIS A 88 18.67 -9.54 8.54
CA HIS A 88 18.54 -8.38 7.65
C HIS A 88 17.10 -8.06 7.32
N THR A 89 16.78 -6.78 7.35
CA THR A 89 15.50 -6.22 6.94
C THR A 89 15.70 -5.16 5.87
N TYR A 90 15.01 -5.33 4.75
CA TYR A 90 15.02 -4.40 3.62
C TYR A 90 13.63 -3.80 3.45
N THR A 91 13.56 -2.48 3.39
CA THR A 91 12.31 -1.76 3.12
C THR A 91 12.49 -0.85 1.91
N HIS A 92 11.67 -1.05 0.89
CA HIS A 92 11.59 -0.20 -0.29
C HIS A 92 10.24 0.52 -0.33
N ILE A 93 10.27 1.83 -0.53
CA ILE A 93 9.08 2.66 -0.68
C ILE A 93 9.17 3.38 -2.02
N HIS A 94 8.17 3.18 -2.87
CA HIS A 94 7.98 3.93 -4.11
C HIS A 94 6.71 4.75 -4.01
N THR A 95 6.79 6.05 -4.28
CA THR A 95 5.62 6.93 -4.36
C THR A 95 5.52 7.56 -5.74
N HIS A 96 4.30 7.59 -6.28
CA HIS A 96 3.95 8.24 -7.54
C HIS A 96 2.86 9.27 -7.30
N ILE A 97 3.10 10.46 -7.85
CA ILE A 97 2.25 11.63 -7.69
C ILE A 97 1.90 12.14 -9.08
N HIS A 98 0.61 12.31 -9.34
CA HIS A 98 0.10 12.92 -10.55
C HIS A 98 -0.95 13.97 -10.20
N VAL A 99 -0.74 15.20 -10.65
CA VAL A 99 -1.69 16.30 -10.48
C VAL A 99 -2.08 16.80 -11.86
N TYR A 100 -3.38 16.89 -12.09
CA TYR A 100 -3.96 17.42 -13.31
C TYR A 100 -4.97 18.54 -13.00
N ALA A 101 -4.82 19.69 -13.67
CA ALA A 101 -5.71 20.84 -13.55
C ALA A 101 -6.28 21.25 -14.91
N HIS A 102 -7.59 21.52 -14.95
CA HIS A 102 -8.30 22.08 -16.09
C HIS A 102 -9.11 23.32 -15.67
N THR A 103 -8.70 24.50 -16.13
CA THR A 103 -9.42 25.77 -15.87
C THR A 103 -10.39 26.12 -17.01
N HIS A 104 -11.38 26.97 -16.72
CA HIS A 104 -12.47 27.36 -17.65
C HIS A 104 -11.99 28.04 -18.95
N ILE A 105 -10.69 28.33 -19.10
CA ILE A 105 -10.09 29.00 -20.26
C ILE A 105 -9.26 28.01 -21.10
N HIS A 106 -9.57 26.70 -21.04
CA HIS A 106 -8.90 25.62 -21.78
C HIS A 106 -7.39 25.45 -21.51
N MET A 107 -6.90 25.87 -20.34
CA MET A 107 -5.51 25.62 -19.93
C MET A 107 -5.41 24.29 -19.18
N HIS A 108 -4.47 23.44 -19.60
CA HIS A 108 -4.15 22.15 -19.01
C HIS A 108 -2.77 22.19 -18.36
N THR A 109 -2.66 21.86 -17.06
CA THR A 109 -1.35 21.61 -16.42
C THR A 109 -1.30 20.21 -15.84
N HIS A 110 -0.19 19.50 -16.11
CA HIS A 110 0.07 18.17 -15.59
C HIS A 110 1.46 18.09 -14.96
N ILE A 111 1.50 17.57 -13.74
CA ILE A 111 2.73 17.41 -12.96
C ILE A 111 2.81 15.95 -12.55
N ARG A 112 3.98 15.32 -12.80
CA ARG A 112 4.29 13.95 -12.37
C ARG A 112 5.54 13.95 -11.51
N MET A 113 5.49 13.26 -10.37
CA MET A 113 6.66 13.02 -9.53
C MET A 113 6.76 11.53 -9.15
N HIS A 114 7.99 11.06 -8.98
CA HIS A 114 8.31 9.73 -8.47
C HIS A 114 9.40 9.83 -7.42
N ILE A 115 9.22 9.17 -6.28
CA ILE A 115 10.20 9.13 -5.20
C ILE A 115 10.42 7.66 -4.85
N HIS A 116 11.69 7.27 -4.69
CA HIS A 116 12.08 5.94 -4.22
C HIS A 116 13.01 6.07 -3.02
N THR A 117 12.70 5.33 -1.95
CA THR A 117 13.50 5.25 -0.74
C THR A 117 13.78 3.80 -0.41
N CYS A 118 15.03 3.50 -0.05
CA CYS A 118 15.47 2.19 0.42
C CYS A 118 16.09 2.32 1.81
N ALA A 119 15.76 1.39 2.71
CA ALA A 119 16.39 1.26 4.02
C ALA A 119 16.78 -0.20 4.27
N HIS A 120 17.96 -0.40 4.86
CA HIS A 120 18.48 -1.69 5.27
C HIS A 120 18.92 -1.62 6.74
N THR A 121 18.42 -2.54 7.56
CA THR A 121 18.68 -2.65 9.00
C THR A 121 18.91 -4.10 9.38
#